data_AF-A0A382RMQ7-F1
#
_entry.id   AF-A0A382RMQ7-F1
#
_cell.length_a   1.000
_cell.length_b   1.000
_cell.length_c   1.000
_cell.angle_alpha   90.00
_cell.angle_beta   90.00
_cell.angle_gamma   90.00
#
_symmetry.space_group_name_H-M   'P 1'
#
loop_
_entity.id
_entity.type
_entity.pdbx_description
1 polymer ?
#
loop_
_entity_poly.entity_id
_entity_poly.type
_entity_poly.pdbx_seq_one_letter_code
_entity_poly.pdbx_strand_id
1 'polypeptide(L)'
;MQIIFIALLGQQYPCEYVNSEVGGEKDCITMDYYTGFSKILLILIACMASSGLISNDLTNNSIHLYLSRPISRTDYLIARFMPIFMLLMLFTAFPNLLVYITVFFESGFELDWLKEHSWLFFNIILQGILYSFTFAIIGLTFSATINREAFAAGGFFLTIYGLLIIVEFANYIVENDIVFILSISHLLEIISYDIHNLDYYVWNREDERVLLDLHS
;
A
#
# COMPACT_ATOMS: atom_id res chain seq x y z
N MET A 1 13.08 -2.13 11.13
CA MET A 1 12.93 -2.95 12.35
C MET A 1 12.36 -4.33 12.02
N GLN A 2 11.26 -4.43 11.27
CA GLN A 2 10.68 -5.71 10.83
C GLN A 2 11.62 -6.56 9.95
N ILE A 3 12.36 -5.98 8.98
CA ILE A 3 13.30 -6.74 8.13
C ILE A 3 14.38 -7.47 8.96
N ILE A 4 14.93 -6.79 9.98
CA ILE A 4 15.94 -7.36 10.88
C ILE A 4 15.32 -8.43 11.78
N PHE A 5 14.07 -8.25 12.19
CA PHE A 5 13.33 -9.20 13.01
C PHE A 5 12.99 -10.48 12.22
N ILE A 6 12.57 -10.34 10.95
CA ILE A 6 12.27 -11.45 10.04
C ILE A 6 13.56 -12.21 9.69
N ALA A 7 14.65 -11.51 9.38
CA ALA A 7 15.93 -12.13 9.00
C ALA A 7 16.66 -12.85 10.16
N LEU A 8 16.33 -12.57 11.43
CA LEU A 8 17.00 -13.17 12.58
C LEU A 8 16.28 -14.39 13.17
N LEU A 9 15.00 -14.61 12.83
CA LEU A 9 14.17 -15.62 13.49
C LEU A 9 14.07 -16.97 12.77
N GLY A 10 14.67 -17.14 11.58
CA GLY A 10 14.73 -18.43 10.87
C GLY A 10 13.38 -19.16 10.87
N GLN A 11 12.43 -18.70 10.06
CA GLN A 11 11.05 -19.20 10.10
C GLN A 11 10.38 -19.27 8.72
N GLN A 12 9.41 -20.19 8.66
CA GLN A 12 8.93 -20.92 7.48
C GLN A 12 8.14 -20.07 6.46
N TYR A 13 8.61 -20.14 5.23
CA TYR A 13 7.96 -19.67 4.01
C TYR A 13 7.69 -20.92 3.15
N PRO A 14 6.57 -21.04 2.41
CA PRO A 14 5.72 -20.01 1.81
C PRO A 14 4.28 -20.06 2.35
N CYS A 15 3.95 -19.15 3.26
CA CYS A 15 2.61 -18.99 3.86
C CYS A 15 2.09 -20.23 4.61
N GLU A 16 2.10 -20.16 5.93
CA GLU A 16 1.67 -21.26 6.79
C GLU A 16 0.36 -20.91 7.50
N TYR A 17 -0.40 -21.94 7.87
CA TYR A 17 -1.63 -21.75 8.64
C TYR A 17 -1.26 -21.49 10.10
N VAL A 18 -1.66 -20.33 10.63
CA VAL A 18 -1.42 -19.90 12.01
C VAL A 18 -2.08 -20.87 13.01
N ASN A 19 -3.21 -21.49 12.64
CA ASN A 19 -3.91 -22.50 13.45
C ASN A 19 -4.31 -23.73 12.62
N SER A 20 -3.46 -24.75 12.55
CA SER A 20 -3.67 -25.97 11.75
C SER A 20 -4.85 -26.87 12.18
N GLU A 21 -5.46 -26.64 13.35
CA GLU A 21 -6.48 -27.54 13.92
C GLU A 21 -7.93 -27.24 13.47
N VAL A 22 -8.21 -26.06 12.89
CA VAL A 22 -9.57 -25.65 12.44
C VAL A 22 -9.60 -25.19 10.97
N GLY A 23 -8.48 -25.30 10.24
CA GLY A 23 -8.33 -24.63 8.94
C GLY A 23 -8.10 -23.14 9.13
N GLY A 24 -7.12 -22.79 9.96
CA GLY A 24 -6.90 -21.45 10.47
C GLY A 24 -6.42 -20.42 9.45
N GLU A 25 -6.18 -19.22 9.95
CA GLU A 25 -5.67 -18.06 9.21
C GLU A 25 -4.37 -18.39 8.49
N LYS A 26 -4.37 -18.27 7.15
CA LYS A 26 -3.16 -18.39 6.35
C LYS A 26 -2.44 -17.06 6.39
N ASP A 27 -1.25 -17.03 6.99
CA ASP A 27 -0.44 -15.82 7.09
C ASP A 27 0.82 -15.96 6.23
N CYS A 28 1.10 -14.93 5.44
CA CYS A 28 2.33 -14.83 4.67
C CYS A 28 3.19 -13.76 5.32
N ILE A 29 4.43 -14.10 5.69
CA ILE A 29 5.45 -13.12 6.12
C ILE A 29 5.92 -12.26 4.93
N THR A 30 5.03 -11.45 4.38
CA THR A 30 5.38 -10.27 3.59
C THR A 30 5.59 -9.09 4.53
N MET A 31 6.34 -8.07 4.11
CA MET A 31 6.26 -6.79 4.82
C MET A 31 4.86 -6.24 4.59
N ASP A 32 4.02 -6.47 5.59
CA ASP A 32 2.66 -6.01 5.60
C ASP A 32 2.67 -4.49 5.83
N TYR A 33 2.69 -3.73 4.73
CA TYR A 33 2.56 -2.27 4.74
C TYR A 33 1.14 -1.83 5.09
N TYR A 34 0.26 -2.77 5.38
CA TYR A 34 -1.19 -2.56 5.52
C TYR A 34 -1.63 -2.55 6.97
N THR A 35 -0.80 -3.09 7.85
CA THR A 35 -1.10 -3.15 9.28
C THR A 35 -0.21 -2.22 10.09
N GLY A 36 -0.82 -1.58 11.09
CA GLY A 36 -0.14 -0.77 12.10
C GLY A 36 0.71 0.40 11.57
N PHE A 37 1.95 0.47 12.05
CA PHE A 37 2.86 1.61 11.84
C PHE A 37 3.37 1.75 10.41
N SER A 38 3.60 0.62 9.72
CA SER A 38 4.11 0.61 8.34
C SER A 38 3.14 1.28 7.36
N LYS A 39 1.83 1.12 7.57
CA LYS A 39 0.77 1.82 6.82
C LYS A 39 0.85 3.33 6.96
N ILE A 40 0.97 3.81 8.20
CA ILE A 40 1.07 5.25 8.49
C ILE A 40 2.32 5.83 7.82
N LEU A 41 3.46 5.13 7.89
CA LEU A 41 4.68 5.57 7.23
C LEU A 41 4.53 5.66 5.71
N LEU A 42 3.92 4.66 5.08
CA LEU A 42 3.68 4.67 3.63
C LEU A 42 2.81 5.86 3.22
N ILE A 43 1.72 6.12 3.96
CA ILE A 43 0.83 7.25 3.70
C ILE A 43 1.57 8.59 3.90
N LEU A 44 2.40 8.71 4.94
CA LEU A 44 3.20 9.91 5.19
C LEU A 44 4.21 10.17 4.07
N ILE A 45 4.92 9.14 3.61
CA ILE A 45 5.88 9.27 2.50
C ILE A 45 5.14 9.66 1.23
N ALA A 46 4.02 9.00 0.91
CA ALA A 46 3.20 9.33 -0.25
C ALA A 46 2.70 10.77 -0.21
N CYS A 47 2.24 11.22 0.95
CA CYS A 47 1.79 12.58 1.20
C CYS A 47 2.90 13.60 0.93
N MET A 48 4.05 13.44 1.59
CA MET A 48 5.18 14.38 1.47
C MET A 48 5.80 14.38 0.07
N ALA A 49 5.90 13.22 -0.57
CA ALA A 49 6.50 13.10 -1.89
C ALA A 49 5.63 13.68 -3.01
N SER A 50 4.30 13.64 -2.85
CA SER A 50 3.36 14.06 -3.89
C SER A 50 2.90 15.52 -3.76
N SER A 51 2.76 16.03 -2.53
CA SER A 51 2.08 17.30 -2.25
C SER A 51 2.67 18.50 -2.96
N GLY A 52 4.00 18.59 -3.07
CA GLY A 52 4.71 19.76 -3.59
C GLY A 52 4.89 19.80 -5.11
N LEU A 53 4.62 18.72 -5.83
CA LEU A 53 5.09 18.57 -7.22
C LEU A 53 4.40 19.48 -8.23
N ILE A 54 3.10 19.71 -8.07
CA ILE A 54 2.32 20.61 -8.90
C ILE A 54 2.02 21.91 -8.14
N SER A 55 1.75 21.83 -6.83
CA SER A 55 1.43 22.99 -6.00
C SER A 55 2.52 24.06 -6.03
N ASN A 56 3.80 23.66 -6.01
CA ASN A 56 4.92 24.60 -6.06
C ASN A 56 5.09 25.23 -7.43
N ASP A 57 4.77 24.50 -8.51
CA ASP A 57 4.75 25.06 -9.86
C ASP A 57 3.62 26.11 -10.03
N LEU A 58 2.46 25.83 -9.44
CA LEU A 58 1.32 26.75 -9.42
C LEU A 58 1.62 28.00 -8.60
N THR A 59 2.18 27.85 -7.40
CA THR A 59 2.54 28.98 -6.53
C THR A 59 3.59 29.89 -7.18
N ASN A 60 4.58 29.31 -7.87
CA ASN A 60 5.65 30.07 -8.51
C ASN A 60 5.29 30.58 -9.92
N ASN A 61 4.07 30.32 -10.42
CA ASN A 61 3.63 30.62 -11.79
C ASN A 61 4.58 30.06 -12.88
N SER A 62 5.36 29.02 -12.56
CA SER A 62 6.34 28.42 -13.48
C SER A 62 5.66 27.61 -14.59
N ILE A 63 4.41 27.20 -14.38
CA ILE A 63 3.63 26.39 -15.33
C ILE A 63 3.51 27.05 -16.71
N HIS A 64 3.46 28.39 -16.76
CA HIS A 64 3.40 29.14 -18.01
C HIS A 64 4.67 29.00 -18.85
N LEU A 65 5.85 28.87 -18.21
CA LEU A 65 7.10 28.62 -18.94
C LEU A 65 7.11 27.21 -19.53
N TYR A 66 6.63 26.20 -18.79
CA TYR A 66 6.58 24.83 -19.29
C TYR A 66 5.63 24.68 -20.49
N LEU A 67 4.47 25.34 -20.45
CA LEU A 67 3.47 25.32 -21.54
C LEU A 67 3.85 26.19 -22.76
N SER A 68 4.90 27.02 -22.66
CA SER A 68 5.42 27.80 -23.79
C SER A 68 6.28 26.95 -24.75
N ARG A 69 6.79 25.81 -24.28
CA ARG A 69 7.43 24.80 -25.13
C ARG A 69 6.36 23.84 -25.67
N PRO A 70 6.57 23.21 -26.84
CA PRO A 70 5.67 22.21 -27.41
C PRO A 70 5.71 20.89 -26.62
N ILE A 71 5.39 20.95 -25.32
CA ILE A 71 5.26 19.82 -24.41
C ILE A 71 3.76 19.58 -24.22
N SER A 72 3.32 18.34 -24.43
CA SER A 72 1.93 17.97 -24.19
C SER A 72 1.60 18.02 -22.70
N ARG A 73 0.35 18.36 -22.35
CA ARG A 73 -0.14 18.31 -20.96
C ARG A 73 0.02 16.92 -20.34
N THR A 74 -0.15 15.87 -21.15
CA THR A 74 0.02 14.48 -20.72
C THR A 74 1.46 14.15 -20.38
N ASP A 75 2.41 14.67 -21.16
CA ASP A 75 3.84 14.45 -20.95
C ASP A 75 4.30 15.11 -19.63
N TYR A 76 3.80 16.32 -19.34
CA TYR A 76 4.01 16.96 -18.05
C TYR A 76 3.45 16.13 -16.88
N LEU A 77 2.22 15.62 -16.99
CA LEU A 77 1.63 14.80 -15.93
C LEU A 77 2.39 13.50 -15.69
N ILE A 78 2.82 12.82 -16.76
CA ILE A 78 3.65 11.60 -16.66
C ILE A 78 4.99 11.92 -15.99
N ALA A 79 5.63 13.04 -16.35
CA ALA A 79 6.88 13.48 -15.75
C ALA A 79 6.75 13.81 -14.25
N ARG A 80 5.58 14.26 -13.79
CA ARG A 80 5.29 14.47 -12.35
C ARG A 80 4.87 13.19 -11.64
N PHE A 81 4.21 12.27 -12.33
CA PHE A 81 3.77 10.99 -11.80
C PHE A 81 4.92 9.99 -11.60
N MET A 82 5.78 9.82 -12.60
CA MET A 82 6.83 8.79 -12.60
C MET A 82 7.75 8.84 -11.37
N PRO A 83 8.24 10.02 -10.90
CA PRO A 83 9.09 10.08 -9.71
C PRO A 83 8.37 9.60 -8.45
N ILE A 84 7.11 9.98 -8.24
CA ILE A 84 6.31 9.53 -7.08
C ILE A 84 6.08 8.02 -7.18
N PHE A 85 5.66 7.55 -8.35
CA PHE A 85 5.38 6.14 -8.60
C PHE A 85 6.62 5.27 -8.35
N MET A 86 7.79 5.66 -8.87
CA MET A 86 9.04 4.93 -8.65
C MET A 86 9.48 4.97 -7.18
N LEU A 87 9.33 6.11 -6.51
CA LEU A 87 9.65 6.24 -5.08
C LEU A 87 8.77 5.30 -4.23
N LEU A 88 7.47 5.28 -4.50
CA LEU A 88 6.53 4.42 -3.79
C LEU A 88 6.77 2.94 -4.12
N MET A 89 7.05 2.60 -5.37
CA MET A 89 7.43 1.23 -5.77
C MET A 89 8.68 0.77 -5.03
N LEU A 90 9.68 1.64 -4.89
CA LEU A 90 10.87 1.34 -4.11
C LEU A 90 10.52 1.13 -2.63
N PHE A 91 9.55 1.84 -2.07
CA PHE A 91 9.18 1.65 -0.67
C PHE A 91 8.34 0.39 -0.44
N THR A 92 7.43 0.04 -1.37
CA THR A 92 6.50 -1.09 -1.20
C THR A 92 7.05 -2.42 -1.73
N ALA A 93 7.65 -2.41 -2.92
CA ALA A 93 8.09 -3.65 -3.58
C ALA A 93 9.49 -4.06 -3.16
N PHE A 94 10.43 -3.10 -3.00
CA PHE A 94 11.84 -3.43 -2.70
C PHE A 94 12.02 -4.23 -1.42
N PRO A 95 11.37 -3.88 -0.29
CA PRO A 95 11.63 -4.63 0.95
C PRO A 95 10.97 -6.01 0.93
N ASN A 96 9.81 -6.14 0.27
CA ASN A 96 9.18 -7.44 0.00
C ASN A 96 10.05 -8.33 -0.91
N LEU A 97 10.65 -7.74 -1.94
CA LEU A 97 11.64 -8.42 -2.79
C LEU A 97 12.85 -8.88 -1.99
N LEU A 98 13.32 -8.08 -1.03
CA LEU A 98 14.44 -8.44 -0.17
C LEU A 98 14.10 -9.69 0.66
N VAL A 99 12.90 -9.74 1.24
CA VAL A 99 12.41 -10.92 1.97
C VAL A 99 12.30 -12.14 1.06
N TYR A 100 11.73 -11.98 -0.14
CA TYR A 100 11.65 -13.06 -1.14
C TYR A 100 13.03 -13.62 -1.49
N ILE A 101 14.00 -12.73 -1.70
CA ILE A 101 15.37 -13.10 -2.00
C ILE A 101 16.00 -13.84 -0.81
N THR A 102 15.86 -13.35 0.42
CA THR A 102 16.46 -14.02 1.60
C THR A 102 15.97 -15.45 1.76
N VAL A 103 14.68 -15.71 1.51
CA VAL A 103 14.14 -17.07 1.57
C VAL A 103 14.70 -17.94 0.44
N PHE A 104 14.84 -17.40 -0.77
CA PHE A 104 15.48 -18.11 -1.87
C PHE A 104 16.93 -18.50 -1.57
N PHE A 105 17.67 -17.67 -0.83
CA PHE A 105 19.01 -18.01 -0.35
C PHE A 105 18.97 -19.13 0.71
N GLU A 106 17.99 -19.11 1.62
CA GLU A 106 17.81 -20.13 2.66
C GLU A 106 17.39 -21.50 2.10
N SER A 107 16.66 -21.53 0.99
CA SER A 107 16.25 -22.76 0.31
C SER A 107 17.40 -23.45 -0.46
N GLY A 108 18.66 -23.06 -0.24
CA GLY A 108 19.83 -23.71 -0.85
C GLY A 108 20.04 -23.40 -2.34
N PHE A 109 19.47 -22.31 -2.86
CA PHE A 109 19.49 -21.94 -4.29
C PHE A 109 18.86 -22.98 -5.22
N GLU A 110 17.89 -23.73 -4.73
CA GLU A 110 17.16 -24.69 -5.55
C GLU A 110 16.32 -23.94 -6.61
N LEU A 111 16.67 -24.12 -7.88
CA LEU A 111 15.92 -23.53 -9.00
C LEU A 111 14.50 -24.07 -9.11
N ASP A 112 14.24 -25.25 -8.54
CA ASP A 112 12.92 -25.86 -8.51
C ASP A 112 11.98 -25.07 -7.57
N TRP A 113 12.50 -24.62 -6.42
CA TRP A 113 11.77 -23.73 -5.52
C TRP A 113 11.38 -22.42 -6.21
N LEU A 114 12.29 -21.82 -7.00
CA LEU A 114 12.01 -20.58 -7.72
C LEU A 114 10.90 -20.73 -8.75
N LYS A 115 10.83 -21.88 -9.44
CA LYS A 115 9.78 -22.16 -10.42
C LYS A 115 8.42 -22.32 -9.73
N GLU A 116 8.40 -23.05 -8.63
CA GLU A 116 7.18 -23.28 -7.84
C GLU A 116 6.64 -21.98 -7.22
N HIS A 117 7.53 -21.10 -6.75
CA HIS A 117 7.20 -19.84 -6.08
C HIS A 117 7.31 -18.60 -6.99
N SER A 118 7.30 -18.81 -8.31
CA SER A 118 7.38 -17.70 -9.28
C SER A 118 6.17 -16.76 -9.20
N TRP A 119 5.00 -17.27 -8.80
CA TRP A 119 3.79 -16.47 -8.63
C TRP A 119 3.93 -15.38 -7.56
N LEU A 120 4.68 -15.65 -6.49
CA LEU A 120 4.89 -14.71 -5.38
C LEU A 120 5.63 -13.45 -5.83
N PHE A 121 6.61 -13.61 -6.72
CA PHE A 121 7.31 -12.47 -7.31
C PHE A 121 6.34 -11.55 -8.05
N PHE A 122 5.46 -12.12 -8.88
CA PHE A 122 4.46 -11.34 -9.61
C PHE A 122 3.45 -10.66 -8.68
N ASN A 123 3.02 -11.35 -7.61
CA ASN A 123 2.12 -10.80 -6.61
C ASN A 123 2.71 -9.60 -5.88
N ILE A 124 3.99 -9.68 -5.46
CA ILE A 124 4.69 -8.57 -4.80
C ILE A 124 4.74 -7.34 -5.73
N ILE A 125 5.07 -7.54 -7.00
CA ILE A 125 5.13 -6.47 -7.98
C ILE A 125 3.75 -5.88 -8.24
N LEU A 126 2.73 -6.73 -8.43
CA LEU A 126 1.35 -6.31 -8.69
C LEU A 126 0.79 -5.48 -7.52
N GLN A 127 1.00 -5.95 -6.29
CA GLN A 127 0.67 -5.24 -5.08
C GLN A 127 1.39 -3.89 -5.01
N GLY A 128 2.71 -3.86 -5.24
CA GLY A 128 3.48 -2.61 -5.26
C GLY A 128 2.94 -1.59 -6.27
N ILE A 129 2.60 -2.05 -7.47
CA ILE A 129 2.02 -1.21 -8.53
C ILE A 129 0.69 -0.63 -8.06
N LEU A 130 -0.21 -1.47 -7.53
CA LEU A 130 -1.54 -1.08 -7.10
C LEU A 130 -1.52 0.04 -6.04
N TYR A 131 -0.67 -0.10 -5.01
CA TYR A 131 -0.51 0.93 -3.98
C TYR A 131 0.16 2.19 -4.51
N SER A 132 1.28 2.03 -5.21
CA SER A 132 2.06 3.17 -5.73
C SER A 132 1.26 4.00 -6.72
N PHE A 133 0.49 3.34 -7.60
CA PHE A 133 -0.36 3.98 -8.58
C PHE A 133 -1.50 4.76 -7.91
N THR A 134 -2.20 4.12 -6.97
CA THR A 134 -3.35 4.74 -6.28
C THR A 134 -2.91 5.98 -5.50
N PHE A 135 -1.88 5.86 -4.66
CA PHE A 135 -1.42 7.00 -3.87
C PHE A 135 -0.77 8.10 -4.72
N ALA A 136 -0.07 7.77 -5.81
CA ALA A 136 0.48 8.78 -6.71
C ALA A 136 -0.62 9.58 -7.42
N ILE A 137 -1.71 8.95 -7.87
CA ILE A 137 -2.85 9.66 -8.49
C ILE A 137 -3.53 10.57 -7.49
N ILE A 138 -3.84 10.06 -6.30
CA ILE A 138 -4.52 10.85 -5.27
C ILE A 138 -3.63 12.02 -4.85
N GLY A 139 -2.33 11.79 -4.64
CA GLY A 139 -1.35 12.81 -4.30
C GLY A 139 -1.26 13.93 -5.34
N LEU A 140 -1.14 13.58 -6.63
CA LEU A 140 -1.14 14.55 -7.72
C LEU A 140 -2.45 15.33 -7.81
N THR A 141 -3.58 14.68 -7.54
CA THR A 141 -4.90 15.34 -7.55
C THR A 141 -4.95 16.45 -6.51
N PHE A 142 -4.49 16.20 -5.29
CA PHE A 142 -4.40 17.22 -4.25
C PHE A 142 -3.38 18.30 -4.58
N SER A 143 -2.20 17.92 -5.10
CA SER A 143 -1.16 18.87 -5.52
C SER A 143 -1.63 19.80 -6.64
N ALA A 144 -2.47 19.31 -7.57
CA ALA A 144 -3.02 20.11 -8.66
C ALA A 144 -4.19 21.01 -8.23
N THR A 145 -4.92 20.63 -7.18
CA THR A 145 -6.10 21.38 -6.70
C THR A 145 -5.72 22.48 -5.72
N ILE A 146 -4.66 22.28 -4.94
CA ILE A 146 -4.28 23.16 -3.84
C ILE A 146 -2.92 23.81 -4.14
N ASN A 147 -2.90 25.14 -4.24
CA ASN A 147 -1.68 25.89 -4.58
C ASN A 147 -0.59 25.78 -3.50
N ARG A 148 -0.96 25.58 -2.23
CA ARG A 148 0.02 25.51 -1.12
C ARG A 148 0.36 24.07 -0.77
N GLU A 149 1.63 23.71 -0.85
CA GLU A 149 2.16 22.37 -0.55
C GLU A 149 1.68 21.81 0.79
N ALA A 150 1.76 22.61 1.87
CA ALA A 150 1.34 22.15 3.21
C ALA A 150 -0.15 21.79 3.29
N PHE A 151 -1.00 22.53 2.58
CA PHE A 151 -2.44 22.22 2.53
C PHE A 151 -2.74 21.06 1.58
N ALA A 152 -1.98 20.91 0.49
CA ALA A 152 -2.07 19.75 -0.38
C ALA A 152 -1.72 18.45 0.37
N ALA A 153 -0.63 18.48 1.14
CA ALA A 153 -0.22 17.39 2.03
C ALA A 153 -1.30 17.08 3.07
N GLY A 154 -1.77 18.10 3.78
CA GLY A 154 -2.84 17.93 4.78
C GLY A 154 -4.12 17.34 4.18
N GLY A 155 -4.53 17.81 3.00
CA GLY A 155 -5.70 17.29 2.29
C GLY A 155 -5.56 15.83 1.90
N PHE A 156 -4.41 15.43 1.34
CA PHE A 156 -4.12 14.03 1.04
C PHE A 156 -4.16 13.15 2.29
N PHE A 157 -3.44 13.56 3.35
CA PHE A 157 -3.33 12.78 4.57
C PHE A 157 -4.69 12.60 5.26
N LEU A 158 -5.46 13.68 5.41
CA LEU A 158 -6.80 13.63 6.00
C LEU A 158 -7.77 12.79 5.16
N THR A 159 -7.66 12.82 3.84
CA THR A 159 -8.55 12.04 2.97
C THR A 159 -8.30 10.55 3.09
N ILE A 160 -7.04 10.12 3.18
CA ILE A 160 -6.71 8.68 3.26
C ILE A 160 -6.80 8.21 4.71
N TYR A 161 -6.02 8.82 5.60
CA TYR A 161 -5.92 8.37 6.98
C TYR A 161 -7.12 8.83 7.84
N GLY A 162 -7.66 10.02 7.59
CA GLY A 162 -8.85 10.48 8.30
C GLY A 162 -10.09 9.67 7.93
N LEU A 163 -10.27 9.31 6.65
CA LEU A 163 -11.36 8.44 6.22
C LEU A 163 -11.25 7.03 6.82
N LEU A 164 -10.03 6.50 6.93
CA LEU A 164 -9.77 5.24 7.64
C LEU A 164 -10.30 5.31 9.08
N ILE A 165 -9.91 6.32 9.86
CA ILE A 165 -10.37 6.47 11.24
C ILE A 165 -11.90 6.60 11.32
N ILE A 166 -12.51 7.36 10.41
CA ILE A 166 -13.96 7.54 10.37
C ILE A 166 -14.67 6.22 10.10
N VAL A 167 -14.14 5.41 9.17
CA VAL A 167 -14.70 4.10 8.82
C VAL A 167 -14.59 3.10 9.97
N GLU A 168 -13.44 3.03 10.63
CA GLU A 168 -13.23 2.18 11.82
C GLU A 168 -14.21 2.56 12.94
N PHE A 169 -14.35 3.86 13.21
CA PHE A 169 -15.30 4.35 14.20
C PHE A 169 -16.76 4.09 13.80
N ALA A 170 -17.08 4.20 12.51
CA ALA A 170 -18.41 3.92 11.99
C ALA A 170 -18.75 2.42 12.07
N ASN A 171 -17.81 1.52 11.75
CA ASN A 171 -17.98 0.09 11.92
C ASN A 171 -18.21 -0.28 13.40
N TYR A 172 -17.48 0.35 14.33
CA TYR A 172 -17.69 0.14 15.77
C TYR A 172 -19.12 0.47 16.25
N ILE A 173 -19.79 1.43 15.60
CA ILE A 173 -21.16 1.84 15.92
C ILE A 173 -22.21 1.01 15.16
N VAL A 174 -22.01 0.80 13.86
CA VAL A 174 -23.00 0.22 12.95
C VAL A 174 -22.95 -1.31 12.95
N GLU A 175 -21.82 -1.91 13.35
CA GLU A 175 -21.60 -3.36 13.36
C GLU A 175 -21.87 -4.00 11.99
N ASN A 176 -21.47 -3.31 10.92
CA ASN A 176 -21.61 -3.80 9.55
C ASN A 176 -20.31 -3.62 8.77
N ASP A 177 -19.87 -4.70 8.12
CA ASP A 177 -18.59 -4.78 7.42
C ASP A 177 -18.58 -4.06 6.07
N ILE A 178 -19.75 -3.75 5.50
CA ILE A 178 -19.88 -2.98 4.25
C ILE A 178 -19.27 -1.58 4.41
N VAL A 179 -19.21 -1.06 5.64
CA VAL A 179 -18.61 0.25 5.94
C VAL A 179 -17.13 0.30 5.54
N PHE A 180 -16.40 -0.82 5.54
CA PHE A 180 -14.99 -0.88 5.14
C PHE A 180 -14.78 -0.52 3.67
N ILE A 181 -15.74 -0.81 2.79
CA ILE A 181 -15.69 -0.49 1.35
C ILE A 181 -15.59 1.02 1.10
N LEU A 182 -16.02 1.86 2.05
CA LEU A 182 -15.97 3.31 1.90
C LEU A 182 -14.53 3.86 1.95
N SER A 183 -13.60 3.14 2.59
CA SER A 183 -12.21 3.58 2.72
C SER A 183 -11.37 3.01 1.58
N ILE A 184 -10.68 3.90 0.86
CA ILE A 184 -9.70 3.50 -0.16
C ILE A 184 -8.62 2.60 0.47
N SER A 185 -8.21 2.87 1.72
CA SER A 185 -7.21 2.03 2.39
C SER A 185 -7.71 0.60 2.54
N HIS A 186 -8.88 0.36 3.16
CA HIS A 186 -9.41 -1.01 3.32
C HIS A 186 -9.68 -1.69 1.97
N LEU A 187 -10.12 -0.96 0.95
CA LEU A 187 -10.26 -1.52 -0.40
C LEU A 187 -8.93 -2.03 -0.96
N LEU A 188 -7.85 -1.25 -0.83
CA LEU A 188 -6.53 -1.69 -1.28
C LEU A 188 -6.04 -2.90 -0.45
N GLU A 189 -6.40 -2.97 0.83
CA GLU A 189 -6.07 -4.10 1.70
C GLU A 189 -6.78 -5.37 1.25
N ILE A 190 -8.10 -5.33 1.08
CA ILE A 190 -8.91 -6.46 0.61
C ILE A 190 -8.36 -7.00 -0.71
N ILE A 191 -8.06 -6.12 -1.68
CA ILE A 191 -7.47 -6.52 -2.96
C ILE A 191 -6.07 -7.12 -2.78
N SER A 192 -5.27 -6.58 -1.85
CA SER A 192 -3.92 -7.09 -1.59
C SER A 192 -3.91 -8.51 -1.00
N TYR A 193 -4.86 -8.77 -0.09
CA TYR A 193 -5.05 -10.09 0.52
C TYR A 193 -5.54 -11.10 -0.53
N ASP A 194 -6.48 -10.71 -1.40
CA ASP A 194 -6.94 -11.52 -2.53
C ASP A 194 -5.80 -11.87 -3.50
N ILE A 195 -4.93 -10.92 -3.84
CA ILE A 195 -3.73 -11.17 -4.66
C ILE A 195 -2.87 -12.28 -4.05
N HIS A 196 -2.73 -12.31 -2.72
CA HIS A 196 -1.93 -13.31 -2.01
C HIS A 196 -2.69 -14.59 -1.66
N ASN A 197 -3.97 -14.68 -2.02
CA ASN A 197 -4.87 -15.76 -1.65
C ASN A 197 -4.87 -15.98 -0.13
N LEU A 198 -5.07 -14.88 0.59
CA LEU A 198 -5.16 -14.79 2.05
C LEU A 198 -6.57 -14.36 2.45
N ASP A 199 -7.02 -14.87 3.59
CA ASP A 199 -8.29 -14.46 4.19
C ASP A 199 -8.10 -13.13 4.93
N TYR A 200 -9.08 -12.21 4.79
CA TYR A 200 -9.04 -10.91 5.45
C TYR A 200 -9.85 -10.97 6.76
N TYR A 201 -9.17 -10.68 7.87
CA TYR A 201 -9.76 -10.71 9.22
C TYR A 201 -9.89 -9.30 9.79
N VAL A 202 -11.02 -9.03 10.45
CA VAL A 202 -11.31 -7.79 11.16
C VAL A 202 -11.47 -8.07 12.65
N TRP A 203 -11.10 -7.09 13.48
CA TRP A 203 -11.33 -7.14 14.91
C TRP A 203 -12.79 -6.81 15.23
N ASN A 204 -13.50 -7.76 15.82
CA ASN A 204 -14.84 -7.52 16.35
C ASN A 204 -14.75 -6.80 17.72
N ARG A 205 -15.87 -6.27 18.22
CA ARG A 205 -16.03 -5.63 19.53
C ARG A 205 -15.56 -6.51 20.70
N GLU A 206 -15.57 -7.83 20.53
CA GLU A 206 -15.08 -8.80 21.52
C GLU A 206 -13.56 -9.03 21.46
N ASP A 207 -12.84 -8.21 20.68
CA ASP A 207 -11.41 -8.35 20.37
C ASP A 207 -11.06 -9.73 19.76
N GLU A 208 -12.03 -10.36 19.10
CA GLU A 208 -11.83 -11.59 18.32
C GLU A 208 -11.64 -11.25 16.84
N ARG A 209 -10.72 -11.98 16.17
CA ARG A 209 -10.52 -11.87 14.72
C ARG A 209 -11.59 -12.68 13.99
N VAL A 210 -12.49 -11.98 13.30
CA VAL A 210 -13.56 -12.58 12.52
C VAL A 210 -13.27 -12.37 11.04
N LEU A 211 -13.60 -13.36 10.20
CA LEU A 211 -13.52 -13.22 8.74
C LEU A 211 -14.47 -12.13 8.27
N LEU A 212 -13.98 -11.23 7.41
CA LEU A 212 -14.81 -10.17 6.85
C LEU A 212 -15.85 -10.77 5.89
N ASP A 213 -17.13 -10.68 6.26
CA ASP A 213 -18.24 -11.13 5.41
C ASP A 213 -18.87 -9.93 4.68
N LEU A 214 -18.54 -9.77 3.40
CA LEU A 214 -19.07 -8.70 2.55
C LEU A 214 -20.55 -8.90 2.19
N HIS A 215 -21.19 -9.99 2.61
CA HIS A 215 -22.57 -10.34 2.23
C HIS A 215 -23.64 -10.06 3.31
N SER A 216 -23.29 -9.45 4.45
CA SER A 216 -24.23 -9.19 5.56
C SER A 216 -24.91 -7.81 5.54
#